data_AF-A0A212C310-F1
#
_entry.id   AF-A0A212C310-F1
#
_cell.length_a   1.000
_cell.length_b   1.000
_cell.length_c   1.000
_cell.angle_alpha   90.00
_cell.angle_beta   90.00
_cell.angle_gamma   90.00
#
_symmetry.space_group_name_H-M   'P 1'
#
loop_
_entity.id
_entity.type
_entity.pdbx_description
1 polymer ?
#
loop_
_entity_poly.entity_id
_entity_poly.type
_entity_poly.pdbx_seq_one_letter_code
_entity_poly.pdbx_strand_id
1 'polypeptide(L)'
;MKLTSLRPWIVTDTYQIDENLKLALQQDLTSMAPGLVIQAVRVTKPNIPEAIRRNYELMESEKTKLLIAAQKQKVVEKEAETERKKALIEAEKVAQVAEITFGQKAKADAECYTAMKIAEANKLKLTPEYLQLMKYKAIASNSKIYFGKDIPNMFMDSAGSMGKQFEGLADKLSFGLEDEPMEADSEN
;
A
#
# COMPACT_ATOMS: atom_id res chain seq x y z
N MET A 1 28.09 20.36 19.73
CA MET A 1 29.30 19.51 19.61
C MET A 1 30.25 19.99 20.69
N LYS A 2 30.80 19.10 21.53
CA LYS A 2 31.60 19.49 22.71
C LYS A 2 32.93 20.11 22.25
N LEU A 3 33.67 20.77 23.16
CA LEU A 3 35.06 21.26 23.04
C LEU A 3 36.09 20.26 22.46
N THR A 4 35.66 19.08 22.04
CA THR A 4 36.36 18.10 21.22
C THR A 4 36.60 18.54 19.76
N SER A 5 35.93 19.57 19.22
CA SER A 5 36.22 20.05 17.84
C SER A 5 37.53 20.85 17.74
N LEU A 6 37.88 21.59 18.80
CA LEU A 6 39.10 22.41 18.85
C LEU A 6 40.37 21.61 19.17
N ARG A 7 40.25 20.49 19.90
CA ARG A 7 41.44 19.69 20.30
C ARG A 7 42.21 19.07 19.12
N PRO A 8 41.56 18.47 18.10
CA PRO A 8 42.26 17.93 16.94
C PRO A 8 43.03 19.02 16.19
N TRP A 9 42.41 20.18 15.98
CA TRP A 9 43.01 21.31 15.26
C TRP A 9 44.21 21.90 16.00
N ILE A 10 44.11 22.09 17.33
CA ILE A 10 45.24 22.55 18.14
C ILE A 10 46.41 21.56 18.04
N VAL A 11 46.14 20.25 18.05
CA VAL A 11 47.20 19.24 17.98
C VAL A 11 47.84 19.22 16.58
N THR A 12 47.06 19.16 15.50
CA THR A 12 47.60 19.13 14.12
C THR A 12 48.40 20.37 13.79
N ASP A 13 47.92 21.54 14.18
CA ASP A 13 48.52 22.81 13.79
C ASP A 13 49.77 23.11 14.62
N THR A 14 49.82 22.66 15.89
CA THR A 14 51.06 22.75 16.68
C THR A 14 52.20 21.92 16.09
N TYR A 15 51.92 20.74 15.52
CA TYR A 15 52.95 19.96 14.83
C TYR A 15 53.49 20.67 13.59
N GLN A 16 52.61 21.31 12.83
CA GLN A 16 53.02 22.06 11.63
C GLN A 16 53.86 23.29 11.99
N ILE A 17 53.53 23.96 13.09
CA ILE A 17 54.30 25.09 13.61
C ILE A 17 55.68 24.62 14.12
N ASP A 18 55.74 23.51 14.86
CA ASP A 18 56.99 22.93 15.36
C ASP A 18 57.98 22.62 14.23
N GLU A 19 57.52 21.99 13.14
CA GLU A 19 58.36 21.64 12.00
C GLU A 19 58.83 22.89 11.23
N ASN A 20 57.93 23.85 10.99
CA ASN A 20 58.31 25.11 10.35
C ASN A 20 59.34 25.89 11.19
N LEU A 21 59.18 25.90 12.51
CA LEU A 21 60.10 26.57 13.43
C LEU A 21 61.46 25.86 13.49
N LYS A 22 61.46 24.53 13.48
CA LYS A 22 62.70 23.73 13.40
C LYS A 22 63.47 24.04 12.12
N LEU A 23 62.79 24.09 10.97
CA LEU A 23 63.43 24.37 9.68
C LEU A 23 64.04 25.78 9.63
N ALA A 24 63.29 26.79 10.08
CA ALA A 24 63.78 28.18 10.10
C ALA A 24 65.03 28.34 10.99
N LEU A 25 65.00 27.79 12.20
CA LEU A 25 66.14 27.88 13.12
C LEU A 25 67.35 27.06 12.61
N GLN A 26 67.12 25.93 11.95
CA GLN A 26 68.20 25.13 11.38
C GLN A 26 68.90 25.87 10.23
N GLN A 27 68.15 26.59 9.41
CA GLN A 27 68.69 27.41 8.32
C GLN A 27 69.60 28.53 8.85
N ASP A 28 69.16 29.23 9.91
CA ASP A 28 69.95 30.30 10.54
C ASP A 28 71.23 29.76 11.19
N LEU A 29 71.15 28.64 11.91
CA LEU A 29 72.31 28.01 12.53
C LEU A 29 73.32 27.49 11.52
N THR A 30 72.87 27.02 10.36
CA THR A 30 73.76 26.57 9.29
C THR A 30 74.64 27.71 8.76
N SER A 31 74.13 28.95 8.77
CA SER A 31 74.89 30.14 8.36
C SER A 31 75.84 30.66 9.45
N MET A 32 75.46 30.55 10.73
CA MET A 32 76.21 31.17 11.83
C MET A 32 77.22 30.24 12.52
N ALA A 33 76.91 28.95 12.61
CA ALA A 33 77.75 27.96 13.28
C ALA A 33 77.58 26.58 12.63
N PRO A 34 78.32 26.30 11.54
CA PRO A 34 78.24 25.01 10.86
C PRO A 34 78.70 23.89 11.80
N GLY A 35 77.80 22.95 12.10
CA GLY A 35 78.04 21.80 13.00
C GLY A 35 76.97 21.57 14.08
N LEU A 36 76.06 22.52 14.28
CA LEU A 36 74.92 22.38 15.20
C LEU A 36 73.66 21.91 14.46
N VAL A 37 73.01 20.87 14.99
CA VAL A 37 71.76 20.32 14.43
C VAL A 37 70.67 20.33 15.49
N ILE A 38 69.52 20.90 15.14
CA ILE A 38 68.33 20.93 15.98
C ILE A 38 67.56 19.61 15.79
N GLN A 39 67.47 18.81 16.85
CA GLN A 39 66.78 17.52 16.80
C GLN A 39 65.25 17.67 16.82
N ALA A 40 64.72 18.50 17.72
CA ALA A 40 63.28 18.77 17.85
C ALA A 40 63.02 20.15 18.48
N VAL A 41 61.96 20.81 18.04
CA VAL A 41 61.40 22.02 18.65
C VAL A 41 59.95 21.73 19.04
N ARG A 42 59.52 22.20 20.21
CA ARG A 42 58.15 22.03 20.71
C ARG A 42 57.62 23.37 21.18
N VAL A 43 56.53 23.82 20.60
CA VAL A 43 55.83 25.04 21.01
C VAL A 43 54.86 24.72 22.14
N THR A 44 54.82 25.60 23.14
CA THR A 44 53.86 25.51 24.24
C THR A 44 52.44 25.72 23.75
N LYS A 45 51.51 24.93 24.30
CA LYS A 45 50.08 25.04 23.98
C LYS A 45 49.57 26.46 24.29
N PRO A 46 48.91 27.15 23.34
CA PRO A 46 48.40 28.48 23.59
C PRO A 46 47.31 28.45 24.65
N ASN A 47 47.39 29.35 25.64
CA ASN A 47 46.36 29.49 26.67
C ASN A 47 45.27 30.44 26.17
N ILE A 48 44.09 29.91 25.84
CA ILE A 48 42.97 30.68 25.30
C ILE A 48 42.23 31.38 26.46
N PRO A 49 42.11 32.72 26.48
CA PRO A 49 41.39 33.45 27.51
C PRO A 49 39.90 33.06 27.63
N GLU A 50 39.36 33.05 28.85
CA GLU A 50 37.99 32.60 29.11
C GLU A 50 36.91 33.39 28.35
N ALA A 51 37.14 34.67 28.07
CA ALA A 51 36.19 35.53 27.38
C ALA A 51 35.90 35.02 25.95
N ILE A 52 36.94 34.62 25.22
CA ILE A 52 36.81 34.12 23.84
C ILE A 52 36.15 32.74 23.85
N ARG A 53 36.46 31.91 24.85
CA ARG A 53 35.82 30.60 25.04
C ARG A 53 34.31 30.70 25.24
N ARG A 54 33.86 31.60 26.12
CA ARG A 54 32.42 31.81 26.37
C ARG A 54 31.69 32.35 25.13
N ASN A 55 32.30 33.30 24.42
CA ASN A 55 31.71 33.85 23.19
C ASN A 55 31.58 32.81 22.08
N TYR A 56 32.58 31.94 21.93
CA TYR A 56 32.54 30.84 20.95
C TYR A 56 31.44 29.82 21.29
N GLU A 57 31.30 29.47 22.57
CA GLU A 57 30.26 28.54 23.03
C GLU A 57 28.85 29.11 22.81
N LEU A 58 28.66 30.40 23.07
CA LEU A 58 27.40 31.10 22.77
C LEU A 58 27.11 31.06 21.26
N MET A 59 28.08 31.43 20.43
CA MET A 59 27.93 31.42 18.97
C MET A 59 27.63 30.02 18.42
N GLU A 60 28.31 28.97 18.91
CA GLU A 60 28.02 27.59 18.51
C GLU A 60 26.61 27.15 18.92
N SER A 61 26.16 27.56 20.11
CA SER A 61 24.81 27.28 20.58
C SER A 61 23.75 27.94 19.70
N GLU A 62 23.97 29.20 19.32
CA GLU A 62 23.08 29.96 18.45
C GLU A 62 23.04 29.39 17.04
N LYS A 63 24.21 29.06 16.48
CA LYS A 63 24.33 28.44 15.16
C LYS A 63 23.58 27.11 15.09
N THR A 64 23.70 26.30 16.14
CA THR A 64 22.99 25.01 16.21
C THR A 64 21.48 25.22 16.30
N LYS A 65 21.02 26.16 17.14
CA LYS A 65 19.59 26.49 17.27
C LYS A 65 19.00 26.99 15.95
N LEU A 66 19.72 27.84 15.23
CA LEU A 66 19.29 28.36 13.93
C LEU A 66 19.14 27.23 12.91
N LEU A 67 20.10 26.30 12.84
CA LEU A 67 20.01 25.13 11.96
C LEU A 67 18.80 24.25 12.28
N ILE A 68 18.54 23.99 13.57
CA ILE A 68 17.37 23.22 14.01
C ILE A 68 16.08 23.93 13.62
N ALA A 69 16.00 25.25 13.85
CA ALA A 69 14.82 26.04 13.49
C ALA A 69 14.56 26.02 11.97
N ALA A 70 15.60 26.18 11.15
CA ALA A 70 15.50 26.12 9.70
C ALA A 70 15.05 24.74 9.21
N GLN A 71 15.61 23.66 9.77
CA GLN A 71 15.18 22.30 9.43
C GLN A 71 13.73 22.04 9.86
N LYS A 72 13.34 22.49 11.06
CA LYS A 72 11.97 22.36 11.57
C LYS A 72 10.98 23.10 10.67
N GLN A 73 11.31 24.32 10.23
CA GLN A 73 10.46 25.07 9.29
C GLN A 73 10.24 24.29 7.99
N LYS A 74 11.31 23.72 7.42
CA LYS A 74 11.22 22.90 6.21
C LYS A 74 10.36 21.64 6.38
N VAL A 75 10.37 21.05 7.57
CA VAL A 75 9.51 19.89 7.89
C VAL A 75 8.05 20.33 7.93
N VAL A 76 7.73 21.43 8.62
CA VAL A 76 6.35 21.94 8.70
C VAL A 76 5.79 22.29 7.31
N GLU A 77 6.60 22.94 6.47
CA GLU A 77 6.19 23.25 5.09
C GLU A 77 5.87 21.98 4.29
N LYS A 78 6.72 20.96 4.37
CA LYS A 78 6.47 19.67 3.70
C LYS A 78 5.30 18.90 4.31
N GLU A 79 5.16 18.89 5.62
CA GLU A 79 4.05 18.23 6.31
C GLU A 79 2.72 18.85 5.90
N ALA A 80 2.64 20.19 5.82
CA ALA A 80 1.45 20.89 5.36
C ALA A 80 1.10 20.54 3.89
N GLU A 81 2.08 20.40 3.01
CA GLU A 81 1.86 19.92 1.64
C GLU A 81 1.35 18.47 1.61
N THR A 82 1.93 17.59 2.44
CA THR A 82 1.52 16.19 2.51
C THR A 82 0.12 16.02 3.10
N GLU A 83 -0.24 16.82 4.11
CA GLU A 83 -1.55 16.78 4.75
C GLU A 83 -2.65 17.18 3.77
N ARG A 84 -2.43 18.23 2.97
CA ARG A 84 -3.35 18.63 1.90
C ARG A 84 -3.57 17.53 0.87
N LYS A 85 -2.49 16.88 0.41
CA LYS A 85 -2.60 15.76 -0.54
C LYS A 85 -3.32 14.56 0.09
N LYS A 86 -3.02 14.25 1.35
CA LYS A 86 -3.66 13.17 2.08
C LYS A 86 -5.17 13.40 2.25
N ALA A 87 -5.59 14.63 2.54
CA ALA A 87 -6.99 14.98 2.66
C ALA A 87 -7.76 14.79 1.33
N LEU A 88 -7.15 15.15 0.20
CA LEU A 88 -7.74 14.91 -1.13
C LEU A 88 -7.89 13.42 -1.43
N ILE A 89 -6.83 12.65 -1.21
CA ILE A 89 -6.84 11.20 -1.43
C ILE A 89 -7.87 10.51 -0.54
N GLU A 90 -8.01 10.93 0.72
CA GLU A 90 -9.00 10.35 1.62
C GLU A 90 -10.43 10.68 1.17
N ALA A 91 -10.69 11.92 0.73
CA ALA A 91 -12.00 12.31 0.21
C ALA A 91 -12.38 11.51 -1.05
N GLU A 92 -11.45 11.34 -1.98
CA GLU A 92 -11.63 10.54 -3.20
C GLU A 92 -11.89 9.07 -2.87
N LYS A 93 -11.09 8.50 -1.96
CA LYS A 93 -11.26 7.11 -1.50
C LYS A 93 -12.64 6.89 -0.86
N VAL A 94 -13.11 7.80 -0.01
CA VAL A 94 -14.43 7.69 0.62
C VAL A 94 -15.53 7.76 -0.45
N ALA A 95 -15.41 8.65 -1.44
CA ALA A 95 -16.36 8.74 -2.53
C ALA A 95 -16.43 7.43 -3.35
N GLN A 96 -15.27 6.86 -3.69
CA GLN A 96 -15.21 5.60 -4.45
C GLN A 96 -15.79 4.42 -3.67
N VAL A 97 -15.51 4.32 -2.37
CA VAL A 97 -16.09 3.28 -1.50
C VAL A 97 -17.62 3.45 -1.39
N ALA A 98 -18.11 4.69 -1.28
CA ALA A 98 -19.54 4.96 -1.26
C ALA A 98 -20.23 4.54 -2.58
N GLU A 99 -19.60 4.82 -3.72
CA GLU A 99 -20.11 4.41 -5.03
C GLU A 99 -20.19 2.88 -5.18
N ILE A 100 -19.11 2.17 -4.84
CA ILE A 100 -19.07 0.70 -4.92
C ILE A 100 -20.14 0.08 -4.01
N THR A 101 -20.24 0.56 -2.77
CA THR A 101 -21.21 0.02 -1.81
C THR A 101 -22.65 0.31 -2.22
N PHE A 102 -22.92 1.48 -2.81
CA PHE A 102 -24.24 1.80 -3.37
C PHE A 102 -24.57 0.91 -4.56
N GLY A 103 -23.64 0.75 -5.50
CA GLY A 103 -23.81 -0.12 -6.67
C GLY A 103 -24.06 -1.58 -6.28
N GLN A 104 -23.31 -2.11 -5.32
CA GLN A 104 -23.51 -3.47 -4.79
C GLN A 104 -24.90 -3.65 -4.16
N LYS A 105 -25.35 -2.68 -3.35
CA LYS A 105 -26.69 -2.71 -2.76
C LYS A 105 -27.78 -2.66 -3.83
N ALA A 106 -27.67 -1.74 -4.79
CA ALA A 106 -28.63 -1.60 -5.88
C ALA A 106 -28.72 -2.89 -6.73
N LYS A 107 -27.58 -3.53 -7.00
CA LYS A 107 -27.54 -4.82 -7.72
C LYS A 107 -28.21 -5.93 -6.91
N ALA A 108 -27.88 -6.05 -5.63
CA ALA A 108 -28.48 -7.05 -4.74
C ALA A 108 -30.01 -6.85 -4.60
N ASP A 109 -30.47 -5.61 -4.47
CA ASP A 109 -31.89 -5.27 -4.40
C ASP A 109 -32.62 -5.61 -5.70
N ALA A 110 -32.00 -5.35 -6.85
CA ALA A 110 -32.55 -5.70 -8.17
C ALA A 110 -32.65 -7.22 -8.37
N GLU A 111 -31.63 -7.98 -7.98
CA GLU A 111 -31.63 -9.44 -8.00
C GLU A 111 -32.72 -10.01 -7.07
N CYS A 112 -32.89 -9.44 -5.88
CA CYS A 112 -33.94 -9.84 -4.95
C CYS A 112 -35.34 -9.62 -5.55
N TYR A 113 -35.58 -8.45 -6.15
CA TYR A 113 -36.87 -8.15 -6.78
C TYR A 113 -37.19 -9.09 -7.94
N THR A 114 -36.22 -9.38 -8.80
CA THR A 114 -36.42 -10.33 -9.91
C THR A 114 -36.68 -11.75 -9.40
N ALA A 115 -35.92 -12.22 -8.41
CA ALA A 115 -36.11 -13.53 -7.79
C ALA A 115 -37.51 -13.64 -7.14
N MET A 116 -37.97 -12.62 -6.42
CA MET A 116 -39.31 -12.58 -5.84
C MET A 116 -40.39 -12.67 -6.91
N LYS A 117 -40.26 -11.91 -8.01
CA LYS A 117 -41.22 -11.94 -9.11
C LYS A 117 -41.24 -13.27 -9.86
N ILE A 118 -40.07 -13.89 -10.04
CA ILE A 118 -39.98 -15.24 -10.62
C ILE A 118 -40.62 -16.26 -9.68
N ALA A 119 -40.36 -16.19 -8.38
CA ALA A 119 -40.97 -17.10 -7.39
C ALA A 119 -42.50 -16.95 -7.34
N GLU A 120 -43.02 -15.72 -7.38
CA GLU A 120 -44.44 -15.43 -7.46
C GLU A 120 -45.07 -16.01 -8.75
N ALA A 121 -44.42 -15.80 -9.90
CA ALA A 121 -44.87 -16.36 -11.17
C ALA A 121 -44.83 -17.90 -11.18
N ASN A 122 -43.81 -18.50 -10.57
CA ASN A 122 -43.68 -19.95 -10.47
C ASN A 122 -44.78 -20.56 -9.59
N LYS A 123 -45.21 -19.87 -8.53
CA LYS A 123 -46.35 -20.29 -7.70
C LYS A 123 -47.65 -20.35 -8.50
N LEU A 124 -47.93 -19.35 -9.35
CA LEU A 124 -49.11 -19.37 -10.24
C LEU A 124 -49.04 -20.46 -11.31
N LYS A 125 -47.84 -20.73 -11.84
CA LYS A 125 -47.62 -21.80 -12.83
C LYS A 125 -47.67 -23.21 -12.24
N LEU A 126 -47.60 -23.36 -10.93
CA LEU A 126 -47.60 -24.67 -10.25
C LEU A 126 -49.01 -25.21 -9.98
N THR A 127 -50.07 -24.58 -10.48
CA THR A 127 -51.43 -25.10 -10.29
C THR A 127 -51.59 -26.45 -10.99
N PRO A 128 -52.27 -27.43 -10.36
CA PRO A 128 -52.38 -28.78 -10.89
C PRO A 128 -53.05 -28.80 -12.28
N GLU A 129 -54.02 -27.91 -12.49
CA GLU A 129 -54.74 -27.77 -13.77
C GLU A 129 -53.83 -27.26 -14.91
N TYR A 130 -52.96 -26.28 -14.63
CA TYR A 130 -52.03 -25.74 -15.62
C TYR A 130 -50.92 -26.72 -15.97
N LEU A 131 -50.39 -27.44 -14.97
CA LEU A 131 -49.41 -28.51 -15.19
C LEU A 131 -49.99 -29.64 -16.03
N GLN A 132 -51.24 -30.00 -15.79
CA GLN A 132 -51.94 -31.02 -16.55
C GLN A 132 -52.20 -30.58 -18.01
N LEU A 133 -52.59 -29.33 -18.22
CA LEU A 133 -52.71 -28.73 -19.56
C LEU A 133 -51.36 -28.72 -20.29
N MET A 134 -50.27 -28.32 -19.60
CA MET A 134 -48.93 -28.35 -20.17
C MET A 134 -48.44 -29.77 -20.48
N LYS A 135 -48.73 -30.75 -19.62
CA LYS A 135 -48.47 -32.17 -19.88
C LYS A 135 -49.18 -32.63 -21.16
N TYR A 136 -50.48 -32.38 -21.30
CA TYR A 136 -51.22 -32.77 -22.50
C TYR A 136 -50.74 -32.03 -23.75
N LYS A 137 -50.40 -30.74 -23.65
CA LYS A 137 -49.84 -29.95 -24.76
C LYS A 137 -48.49 -30.52 -25.23
N ALA A 138 -47.61 -30.90 -24.30
CA ALA A 138 -46.34 -31.53 -24.60
C ALA A 138 -46.52 -32.90 -25.26
N ILE A 139 -47.45 -33.72 -24.74
CA ILE A 139 -47.79 -35.03 -25.31
C ILE A 139 -48.35 -34.86 -26.74
N ALA A 140 -49.28 -33.93 -26.95
CA ALA A 140 -49.89 -33.70 -28.26
C ALA A 140 -48.92 -33.19 -29.32
N SER A 141 -47.91 -32.41 -28.90
CA SER A 141 -46.89 -31.86 -29.81
C SER A 141 -45.79 -32.87 -30.13
N ASN A 142 -45.50 -33.79 -29.20
CA ASN A 142 -44.44 -34.79 -29.32
C ASN A 142 -44.95 -36.18 -29.75
N SER A 143 -46.27 -36.37 -29.91
CA SER A 143 -46.85 -37.68 -30.16
C SER A 143 -46.52 -38.23 -31.56
N LYS A 144 -45.44 -39.00 -31.69
CA LYS A 144 -45.34 -40.12 -32.64
C LYS A 144 -46.06 -41.31 -32.02
N ILE A 145 -47.25 -41.61 -32.54
CA ILE A 145 -48.13 -42.67 -32.03
C ILE A 145 -47.63 -44.02 -32.56
N TYR A 146 -47.18 -44.89 -31.66
CA TYR A 146 -46.84 -46.29 -31.98
C TYR A 146 -48.00 -47.18 -31.52
N PHE A 147 -48.65 -47.86 -32.46
CA PHE A 147 -49.75 -48.79 -32.21
C PHE A 147 -49.21 -50.22 -32.13
N GLY A 148 -49.19 -50.81 -30.93
CA GLY A 148 -48.71 -52.17 -30.69
C GLY A 148 -49.20 -52.69 -29.33
N LYS A 149 -49.30 -54.02 -29.19
CA LYS A 149 -50.08 -54.74 -28.16
C LYS A 149 -49.51 -54.65 -26.73
N ASP A 150 -48.39 -53.96 -26.51
CA ASP A 150 -47.78 -53.74 -25.18
C ASP A 150 -47.15 -52.33 -25.10
N ILE A 151 -47.88 -51.38 -24.50
CA ILE A 151 -47.37 -50.04 -24.17
C ILE A 151 -46.82 -50.11 -22.73
N PRO A 152 -45.52 -49.82 -22.49
CA PRO A 152 -44.97 -49.78 -21.14
C PRO A 152 -45.73 -48.77 -20.27
N ASN A 153 -46.11 -49.15 -19.06
CA ASN A 153 -46.89 -48.36 -18.08
C ASN A 153 -46.16 -47.08 -17.54
N MET A 154 -45.12 -46.62 -18.23
CA MET A 154 -44.31 -45.47 -17.82
C MET A 154 -45.01 -44.12 -18.02
N PHE A 155 -46.12 -44.08 -18.77
CA PHE A 155 -46.89 -42.86 -19.04
C PHE A 155 -47.97 -42.53 -18.00
N MET A 156 -48.38 -43.50 -17.16
CA MET A 156 -49.47 -43.32 -16.19
C MET A 156 -49.03 -43.25 -14.73
N ASP A 157 -47.88 -43.83 -14.32
CA ASP A 157 -47.49 -43.93 -12.90
C ASP A 157 -46.34 -43.02 -12.42
N SER A 158 -45.87 -42.05 -13.22
CA SER A 158 -44.83 -41.09 -12.76
C SER A 158 -45.34 -40.06 -11.72
N ALA A 159 -46.54 -40.25 -11.16
CA ALA A 159 -47.08 -39.43 -10.08
C ALA A 159 -46.56 -39.81 -8.68
N GLY A 160 -45.81 -40.91 -8.52
CA GLY A 160 -45.51 -41.48 -7.18
C GLY A 160 -44.06 -41.82 -6.81
N SER A 161 -43.04 -41.68 -7.68
CA SER A 161 -41.70 -42.26 -7.40
C SER A 161 -40.49 -41.32 -7.55
N MET A 162 -40.65 -40.00 -7.62
CA MET A 162 -39.52 -39.05 -7.60
C MET A 162 -39.13 -38.60 -6.18
N GLY A 163 -39.16 -39.51 -5.21
CA GLY A 163 -38.75 -39.24 -3.82
C GLY A 163 -37.27 -39.51 -3.51
N LYS A 164 -36.50 -40.13 -4.43
CA LYS A 164 -35.13 -40.63 -4.12
C LYS A 164 -34.03 -40.31 -5.14
N GLN A 165 -34.28 -39.48 -6.14
CA GLN A 165 -33.24 -39.12 -7.13
C GLN A 165 -32.85 -37.63 -7.12
N PHE A 166 -33.39 -36.83 -6.19
CA PHE A 166 -33.12 -35.38 -6.14
C PHE A 166 -32.12 -34.96 -5.06
N GLU A 167 -31.60 -35.88 -4.25
CA GLU A 167 -30.64 -35.56 -3.19
C GLU A 167 -29.19 -35.40 -3.71
N GLY A 168 -28.85 -36.06 -4.83
CA GLY A 168 -27.48 -36.05 -5.38
C GLY A 168 -27.17 -34.98 -6.45
N LEU A 169 -28.17 -34.19 -6.87
CA LEU A 169 -27.99 -33.20 -7.96
C LEU A 169 -27.95 -31.74 -7.47
N ALA A 170 -28.27 -31.50 -6.19
CA ALA A 170 -28.11 -30.18 -5.58
C ALA A 170 -26.63 -29.81 -5.35
N ASP A 171 -25.79 -30.80 -5.01
CA ASP A 171 -24.35 -30.60 -4.76
C ASP A 171 -23.51 -30.36 -6.03
N LYS A 172 -24.05 -30.60 -7.23
CA LYS A 172 -23.35 -30.32 -8.51
C LYS A 172 -23.71 -28.97 -9.13
N LEU A 173 -24.78 -28.33 -8.68
CA LEU A 173 -25.19 -26.99 -9.15
C LEU A 173 -24.55 -25.86 -8.33
N SER A 174 -23.77 -26.19 -7.29
CA SER A 174 -23.01 -25.21 -6.48
C SER A 174 -21.60 -24.93 -7.02
N PHE A 175 -21.18 -25.51 -8.14
CA PHE A 175 -19.83 -25.33 -8.71
C PHE A 175 -19.80 -24.69 -10.11
N GLY A 176 -20.90 -24.09 -10.57
CA GLY A 176 -21.01 -23.53 -11.92
C GLY A 176 -21.43 -22.07 -11.95
N LEU A 177 -20.76 -21.21 -11.18
CA LEU A 177 -20.65 -19.79 -11.52
C LEU A 177 -19.20 -19.57 -11.94
N GLU A 178 -18.89 -20.02 -13.15
CA GLU A 178 -17.68 -19.56 -13.83
C GLU A 178 -17.89 -18.07 -14.12
N ASP A 179 -17.04 -17.25 -13.50
CA ASP A 179 -16.78 -15.88 -13.88
C ASP A 179 -16.49 -15.83 -15.39
N GLU A 180 -17.40 -15.24 -16.16
CA GLU A 180 -17.08 -14.75 -17.51
C GLU A 180 -16.22 -13.48 -17.35
N PRO A 181 -14.98 -13.46 -17.87
CA PRO A 181 -14.14 -12.27 -17.82
C PRO A 181 -14.75 -11.18 -18.71
N MET A 182 -15.01 -10.02 -18.11
CA MET A 182 -15.40 -8.82 -18.83
C MET A 182 -14.17 -8.35 -19.64
N GLU A 183 -14.14 -8.71 -20.93
CA GLU A 183 -13.25 -8.13 -21.95
C GLU A 183 -13.39 -6.61 -21.88
N ALA A 184 -12.33 -5.96 -21.40
CA ALA A 184 -12.17 -4.53 -21.44
C ALA A 184 -11.64 -4.17 -22.82
N ASP A 185 -12.54 -3.86 -23.74
CA ASP A 185 -12.18 -3.11 -24.95
C ASP A 185 -11.74 -1.70 -24.52
N SER A 186 -10.43 -1.50 -24.45
CA SER A 186 -9.82 -0.16 -24.45
C SER A 186 -8.87 -0.03 -25.64
N GLU A 187 -9.42 0.32 -26.81
CA GLU A 187 -8.69 1.06 -27.84
C GLU A 187 -9.04 2.55 -27.71
N ASN A 188 -8.08 3.31 -27.17
CA ASN A 188 -7.57 4.60 -27.65
C ASN A 188 -7.05 5.51 -26.51
#